data_AF-W8SK83-F1
#
_entry.id   AF-W8SK83-F1
#
_cell.length_a   1.000
_cell.length_b   1.000
_cell.length_c   1.000
_cell.angle_alpha   90.00
_cell.angle_beta   90.00
_cell.angle_gamma   90.00
#
_symmetry.space_group_name_H-M   'P 1'
#
loop_
_entity.id
_entity.type
_entity.pdbx_description
1 polymer ?
#
loop_
_entity_poly.entity_id
_entity_poly.type
_entity_poly.pdbx_seq_one_letter_code
_entity_poly.pdbx_strand_id
1 'polypeptide(L)'
;MKLWVGLGNPGRKYAGNRHNIGWMAVERIAEDHGFAPWRSKFQGSVTEGVLDGEKVILLRPETFMNLSGQSVGEAMRFYKLTPDDVTVFHDELDLAPGKVRVKQGGGPAGHNGLRSIHQHIGEAYRRIRLGIGHPGHKDRVAGYVLSDFAKADQTWLDDVLRGVSDGAAALAGDDTGRFQNAVALRTAPPRSSTSSATPPKARDTADKAATPPQDDTRTPPSKAGGSLQMTAERVRGAFRSQGISCDMLGSPFMGRLMPLIAARLDDTTAVGARVLSWPGDIGPAGQSIPLRLTGALHGLVLEGLDDALVATYPPNAVDDDTLWRAVHGAMTRHEARLMAWLDQFPQTNEVRRAAALLPALWHLDDVYGLPLILSEAGASAGLNLSLDRFRLQAPDEAGGPADSPVHLAPQWRGTAPPRARTLHVTDRAGVDRNPLDPHDPADALRLMAYLWPDQPHRLSLTRGAIALAGPAPQAGDAAGWLAARLSGAWPDRLHVVYTTIAWQYFSPETQSAATAAVEAAGARASRTSPLALLMLEADGARDGAALSLRIGPTPPRRA
;
A
#
# COMPACT_ATOMS: atom_id res chain seq x y z
N MET A 1 1.58 34.40 -0.60
CA MET A 1 1.18 33.21 -1.38
C MET A 1 1.05 32.06 -0.41
N LYS A 2 -0.08 31.34 -0.40
CA LYS A 2 -0.34 30.26 0.56
C LYS A 2 -0.49 28.91 -0.13
N LEU A 3 -0.07 27.83 0.55
CA LEU A 3 -0.28 26.46 0.11
C LEU A 3 -1.30 25.77 1.02
N TRP A 4 -2.45 25.42 0.45
CA TRP A 4 -3.52 24.72 1.14
C TRP A 4 -3.57 23.27 0.66
N VAL A 5 -3.42 22.35 1.60
CA VAL A 5 -3.30 20.92 1.32
C VAL A 5 -4.56 20.21 1.82
N GLY A 6 -5.29 19.56 0.93
CA GLY A 6 -6.32 18.61 1.32
C GLY A 6 -5.69 17.22 1.49
N LEU A 7 -5.86 16.57 2.64
CA LEU A 7 -5.45 15.19 2.83
C LEU A 7 -6.54 14.21 2.39
N GLY A 8 -6.10 13.09 1.81
CA GLY A 8 -6.96 12.05 1.24
C GLY A 8 -6.15 10.96 0.55
N ASN A 9 -6.83 9.91 0.10
CA ASN A 9 -6.25 8.85 -0.74
C ASN A 9 -6.71 8.97 -2.19
N PRO A 10 -5.83 8.71 -3.19
CA PRO A 10 -6.17 8.75 -4.60
C PRO A 10 -7.04 7.56 -5.03
N GLY A 11 -7.97 7.83 -5.94
CA GLY A 11 -8.82 6.81 -6.58
C GLY A 11 -10.28 6.89 -6.15
N ARG A 12 -11.18 6.58 -7.10
CA ARG A 12 -12.65 6.74 -6.94
C ARG A 12 -13.22 6.03 -5.70
N LYS A 13 -12.66 4.89 -5.31
CA LYS A 13 -13.12 4.11 -4.15
C LYS A 13 -12.93 4.80 -2.79
N TYR A 14 -12.08 5.82 -2.72
CA TYR A 14 -11.87 6.60 -1.50
C TYR A 14 -12.58 7.96 -1.54
N ALA A 15 -13.18 8.32 -2.67
CA ALA A 15 -13.72 9.66 -2.88
C ALA A 15 -14.79 10.02 -1.85
N GLY A 16 -15.56 9.04 -1.35
CA GLY A 16 -16.57 9.22 -0.31
C GLY A 16 -16.08 8.96 1.12
N ASN A 17 -14.83 8.53 1.30
CA ASN A 17 -14.32 8.12 2.61
C ASN A 17 -14.20 9.29 3.56
N ARG A 18 -14.39 9.00 4.85
CA ARG A 18 -14.12 9.97 5.93
C ARG A 18 -12.70 10.54 5.87
N HIS A 19 -11.72 9.69 5.52
CA HIS A 19 -10.31 10.10 5.37
C HIS A 19 -10.04 11.02 4.17
N ASN A 20 -11.02 11.24 3.28
CA ASN A 20 -10.91 12.10 2.12
C ASN A 20 -11.65 13.45 2.31
N ILE A 21 -12.18 13.75 3.51
CA ILE A 21 -12.86 15.02 3.78
C ILE A 21 -11.95 16.24 3.53
N GLY A 22 -10.62 16.10 3.69
CA GLY A 22 -9.66 17.14 3.34
C GLY A 22 -9.63 17.45 1.85
N TRP A 23 -9.69 16.43 0.99
CA TRP A 23 -9.84 16.59 -0.47
C TRP A 23 -11.17 17.24 -0.82
N MET A 24 -12.28 16.74 -0.26
CA MET A 24 -13.61 17.29 -0.50
C MET A 24 -13.66 18.80 -0.16
N ALA A 25 -13.00 19.21 0.93
CA ALA A 25 -12.94 20.60 1.34
C ALA A 25 -12.20 21.49 0.33
N VAL A 26 -11.02 21.09 -0.13
CA VAL A 26 -10.26 21.88 -1.11
C VAL A 26 -10.86 21.83 -2.51
N GLU A 27 -11.52 20.72 -2.88
CA GLU A 27 -12.31 20.63 -4.13
C GLU A 27 -13.46 21.62 -4.11
N ARG A 28 -14.21 21.68 -3.00
CA ARG A 28 -15.32 22.61 -2.86
C ARG A 28 -14.86 24.08 -2.95
N ILE A 29 -13.74 24.42 -2.29
CA ILE A 29 -13.13 25.76 -2.41
C ILE A 29 -12.76 26.05 -3.87
N ALA A 30 -12.13 25.09 -4.56
CA ALA A 30 -11.71 25.28 -5.94
C ALA A 30 -12.90 25.57 -6.87
N GLU A 31 -13.97 24.79 -6.72
CA GLU A 31 -15.19 24.88 -7.52
C GLU A 31 -15.94 26.19 -7.29
N ASP A 32 -16.22 26.54 -6.04
CA ASP A 32 -17.04 27.72 -5.71
C ASP A 32 -16.31 29.05 -6.00
N HIS A 33 -14.98 29.07 -5.94
CA HIS A 33 -14.17 30.29 -6.11
C HIS A 33 -13.46 30.38 -7.48
N GLY A 34 -13.82 29.49 -8.42
CA GLY A 34 -13.34 29.58 -9.81
C GLY A 34 -11.83 29.41 -9.97
N PHE A 35 -11.23 28.50 -9.19
CA PHE A 35 -9.82 28.15 -9.35
C PHE A 35 -9.55 27.57 -10.74
N ALA A 36 -8.30 27.63 -11.19
CA ALA A 36 -7.92 27.07 -12.48
C ALA A 36 -8.20 25.54 -12.56
N PRO A 37 -8.23 24.95 -13.76
CA PRO A 37 -8.29 23.49 -13.89
C PRO A 37 -7.13 22.81 -13.17
N TRP A 38 -7.42 21.73 -12.46
CA TRP A 38 -6.42 20.91 -11.77
C TRP A 38 -5.39 20.34 -12.75
N ARG A 39 -4.12 20.29 -12.33
CA ARG A 39 -3.01 19.75 -13.10
C ARG A 39 -2.18 18.81 -12.24
N SER A 40 -1.68 17.73 -12.83
CA SER A 40 -0.77 16.81 -12.15
C SER A 40 0.60 17.46 -11.95
N LYS A 41 1.02 17.62 -10.70
CA LYS A 41 2.32 18.17 -10.30
C LYS A 41 2.61 17.81 -8.84
N PHE A 42 3.89 17.71 -8.47
CA PHE A 42 4.30 17.42 -7.08
C PHE A 42 3.73 16.10 -6.55
N GLN A 43 3.64 15.07 -7.40
CA GLN A 43 3.04 13.77 -7.04
C GLN A 43 1.61 13.93 -6.50
N GLY A 44 0.88 14.90 -7.05
CA GLY A 44 -0.49 15.21 -6.69
C GLY A 44 -1.18 16.00 -7.78
N SER A 45 -2.37 16.46 -7.46
CA SER A 45 -3.11 17.42 -8.27
C SER A 45 -3.03 18.79 -7.64
N VAL A 46 -2.63 19.79 -8.42
CA VAL A 46 -2.53 21.19 -7.99
C VAL A 46 -3.46 22.09 -8.79
N THR A 47 -4.02 23.09 -8.14
CA THR A 47 -4.67 24.23 -8.80
C THR A 47 -4.31 25.54 -8.10
N GLU A 48 -4.44 26.65 -8.81
CA GLU A 48 -4.12 27.99 -8.32
C GLU A 48 -5.32 28.92 -8.52
N GLY A 49 -5.53 29.82 -7.56
CA GLY A 49 -6.61 30.80 -7.56
C GLY A 49 -6.28 31.97 -6.65
N VAL A 50 -7.22 32.91 -6.58
CA VAL A 50 -7.10 34.11 -5.74
C VAL A 50 -8.31 34.18 -4.83
N LEU A 51 -8.07 34.28 -3.53
CA LEU A 51 -9.08 34.44 -2.49
C LEU A 51 -8.83 35.76 -1.77
N ASP A 52 -9.77 36.71 -1.89
CA ASP A 52 -9.68 38.05 -1.28
C ASP A 52 -8.33 38.77 -1.57
N GLY A 53 -7.86 38.67 -2.80
CA GLY A 53 -6.58 39.26 -3.25
C GLY A 53 -5.33 38.43 -2.89
N GLU A 54 -5.45 37.39 -2.08
CA GLU A 54 -4.33 36.49 -1.73
C GLU A 54 -4.23 35.32 -2.73
N LYS A 55 -3.02 35.10 -3.26
CA LYS A 55 -2.77 33.95 -4.14
C LYS A 55 -2.69 32.66 -3.31
N VAL A 56 -3.59 31.72 -3.61
CA VAL A 56 -3.70 30.43 -2.93
C VAL A 56 -3.47 29.30 -3.92
N ILE A 57 -2.64 28.34 -3.51
CA ILE A 57 -2.39 27.09 -4.23
C ILE A 57 -3.11 25.98 -3.46
N LEU A 58 -3.97 25.23 -4.13
CA LEU A 58 -4.59 24.04 -3.56
C LEU A 58 -3.85 22.80 -4.04
N LEU A 59 -3.50 21.91 -3.11
CA LEU A 59 -2.80 20.66 -3.39
C LEU A 59 -3.58 19.47 -2.83
N ARG A 60 -3.75 18.44 -3.66
CA ARG A 60 -4.22 17.11 -3.29
C ARG A 60 -3.08 16.10 -3.52
N PRO A 61 -2.36 15.67 -2.47
CA PRO A 61 -1.29 14.68 -2.60
C PRO A 61 -1.81 13.32 -3.10
N GLU A 62 -1.36 12.84 -4.26
CA GLU A 62 -1.78 11.55 -4.84
C GLU A 62 -0.82 10.41 -4.45
N THR A 63 -0.07 10.57 -3.35
CA THR A 63 0.92 9.62 -2.84
C THR A 63 0.36 8.59 -1.84
N PHE A 64 -0.97 8.54 -1.66
CA PHE A 64 -1.65 7.93 -0.50
C PHE A 64 -1.33 8.64 0.83
N MET A 65 -2.23 8.47 1.80
CA MET A 65 -2.26 9.28 3.02
C MET A 65 -0.93 9.24 3.81
N ASN A 66 -0.33 8.06 3.98
CA ASN A 66 0.88 7.89 4.78
C ASN A 66 2.15 8.48 4.12
N LEU A 67 2.09 8.88 2.85
CA LEU A 67 3.20 9.49 2.11
C LEU A 67 2.87 10.93 1.65
N SER A 68 1.84 11.57 2.20
CA SER A 68 1.43 12.92 1.80
C SER A 68 2.55 13.97 1.98
N GLY A 69 3.47 13.76 2.93
CA GLY A 69 4.59 14.68 3.16
C GLY A 69 5.56 14.81 1.99
N GLN A 70 5.66 13.79 1.13
CA GLN A 70 6.52 13.82 -0.07
C GLN A 70 6.04 14.91 -1.04
N SER A 71 4.75 14.88 -1.37
CA SER A 71 4.09 15.86 -2.25
C SER A 71 4.13 17.27 -1.66
N VAL A 72 3.78 17.42 -0.39
CA VAL A 72 3.77 18.72 0.30
C VAL A 72 5.18 19.32 0.36
N GLY A 73 6.19 18.53 0.72
CA GLY A 73 7.58 18.98 0.76
C GLY A 73 8.10 19.39 -0.61
N GLU A 74 7.73 18.67 -1.68
CA GLU A 74 8.08 19.02 -3.05
C GLU A 74 7.47 20.36 -3.48
N ALA A 75 6.17 20.55 -3.25
CA ALA A 75 5.47 21.79 -3.55
C ALA A 75 6.08 22.98 -2.80
N MET A 76 6.36 22.83 -1.50
CA MET A 76 6.98 23.90 -0.70
C MET A 76 8.35 24.30 -1.23
N ARG A 77 9.23 23.33 -1.55
CA ARG A 77 10.55 23.63 -2.13
C ARG A 77 10.43 24.37 -3.45
N PHE A 78 9.51 23.93 -4.31
CA PHE A 78 9.29 24.56 -5.62
C PHE A 78 8.82 26.01 -5.50
N TYR A 79 7.81 26.27 -4.66
CA TYR A 79 7.27 27.62 -4.45
C TYR A 79 8.06 28.46 -3.45
N LYS A 80 9.12 27.91 -2.86
CA LYS A 80 9.97 28.55 -1.84
C LYS A 80 9.18 28.99 -0.60
N LEU A 81 8.28 28.13 -0.14
CA LEU A 81 7.40 28.37 1.01
C LEU A 81 8.01 27.82 2.31
N THR A 82 7.58 28.39 3.42
CA THR A 82 7.88 27.93 4.79
C THR A 82 6.67 27.23 5.40
N PRO A 83 6.82 26.47 6.50
CA PRO A 83 5.68 25.79 7.13
C PRO A 83 4.54 26.75 7.54
N ASP A 84 4.86 28.00 7.87
CA ASP A 84 3.87 29.03 8.23
C ASP A 84 2.95 29.41 7.05
N ASP A 85 3.39 29.19 5.81
CA ASP A 85 2.61 29.42 4.59
C ASP A 85 1.66 28.25 4.26
N VAL A 86 1.73 27.16 5.02
CA VAL A 86 0.99 25.91 4.78
C VAL A 86 -0.22 25.80 5.68
N THR A 87 -1.37 25.47 5.07
CA THR A 87 -2.59 25.11 5.78
C THR A 87 -3.07 23.73 5.34
N VAL A 88 -3.26 22.79 6.28
CA VAL A 88 -3.63 21.41 5.99
C VAL A 88 -5.05 21.11 6.47
N PHE A 89 -5.91 20.67 5.55
CA PHE A 89 -7.28 20.22 5.79
C PHE A 89 -7.28 18.70 5.96
N HIS A 90 -7.77 18.20 7.09
CA HIS A 90 -7.73 16.76 7.40
C HIS A 90 -8.90 16.34 8.29
N ASP A 91 -9.23 15.05 8.27
CA ASP A 91 -10.21 14.48 9.19
C ASP A 91 -9.69 14.44 10.63
N GLU A 92 -10.59 14.68 11.56
CA GLU A 92 -10.29 14.73 12.99
C GLU A 92 -11.26 13.84 13.78
N LEU A 93 -10.71 12.82 14.42
CA LEU A 93 -11.47 11.84 15.19
C LEU A 93 -11.91 12.39 16.55
N ASP A 94 -11.11 13.28 17.15
CA ASP A 94 -11.39 13.83 18.49
C ASP A 94 -12.49 14.90 18.48
N LEU A 95 -12.89 15.37 17.29
CA LEU A 95 -13.96 16.32 17.11
C LEU A 95 -15.24 15.61 16.70
N ALA A 96 -16.35 15.99 17.32
CA ALA A 96 -17.67 15.51 16.93
C ALA A 96 -17.94 15.79 15.44
N PRO A 97 -18.71 14.92 14.75
CA PRO A 97 -19.12 15.14 13.37
C PRO A 97 -19.66 16.56 13.15
N GLY A 98 -19.23 17.22 12.09
CA GLY A 98 -19.65 18.60 11.77
C GLY A 98 -18.85 19.71 12.46
N LYS A 99 -18.02 19.38 13.45
CA LYS A 99 -17.26 20.39 14.20
C LYS A 99 -15.94 20.70 13.52
N VAL A 100 -15.71 21.97 13.20
CA VAL A 100 -14.44 22.43 12.63
C VAL A 100 -13.64 23.25 13.64
N ARG A 101 -12.32 23.07 13.67
CA ARG A 101 -11.39 23.89 14.45
C ARG A 101 -10.15 24.24 13.66
N VAL A 102 -9.67 25.47 13.83
CA VAL A 102 -8.37 25.91 13.33
C VAL A 102 -7.32 25.73 14.43
N LYS A 103 -6.14 25.21 14.09
CA LYS A 103 -5.03 25.05 15.01
C LYS A 103 -3.70 25.35 14.34
N GLN A 104 -2.87 26.22 14.92
CA GLN A 104 -1.47 26.39 14.53
C GLN A 104 -0.61 25.35 15.26
N GLY A 105 0.29 24.67 14.55
CA GLY A 105 1.27 23.78 15.16
C GLY A 105 0.69 22.54 15.84
N GLY A 106 1.56 21.75 16.49
CA GLY A 106 1.23 20.63 17.39
C GLY A 106 1.26 19.23 16.76
N GLY A 107 1.29 18.18 17.59
CA GLY A 107 1.51 16.80 17.15
C GLY A 107 0.44 16.18 16.22
N PRO A 108 0.74 15.07 15.53
CA PRO A 108 -0.11 14.47 14.49
C PRO A 108 -1.36 13.74 15.03
N ALA A 109 -1.50 13.58 16.35
CA ALA A 109 -2.66 12.95 17.01
C ALA A 109 -3.07 11.59 16.39
N GLY A 110 -2.09 10.78 15.95
CA GLY A 110 -2.33 9.48 15.32
C GLY A 110 -2.68 9.52 13.84
N HIS A 111 -2.89 10.70 13.25
CA HIS A 111 -3.21 10.86 11.83
C HIS A 111 -1.98 10.64 10.94
N ASN A 112 -2.06 9.66 10.02
CA ASN A 112 -0.91 9.22 9.22
C ASN A 112 -0.41 10.27 8.20
N GLY A 113 -1.31 11.05 7.59
CA GLY A 113 -0.90 12.14 6.69
C GLY A 113 -0.16 13.27 7.40
N LEU A 114 -0.65 13.74 8.55
CA LEU A 114 0.09 14.70 9.38
C LEU A 114 1.44 14.13 9.84
N ARG A 115 1.51 12.85 10.23
CA ARG A 115 2.79 12.19 10.57
C ARG A 115 3.78 12.27 9.40
N SER A 116 3.31 12.01 8.19
CA SER A 116 4.13 12.12 6.97
C SER A 116 4.61 13.56 6.73
N ILE A 117 3.72 14.54 6.82
CA ILE A 117 4.06 15.96 6.64
C ILE A 117 5.10 16.42 7.67
N HIS A 118 4.92 16.06 8.94
CA HIS A 118 5.86 16.40 10.01
C HIS A 118 7.29 15.95 9.69
N GLN A 119 7.45 14.77 9.10
CA GLN A 119 8.77 14.22 8.73
C GLN A 119 9.48 15.06 7.64
N HIS A 120 8.72 15.80 6.84
CA HIS A 120 9.26 16.52 5.68
C HIS A 120 9.42 18.02 5.92
N ILE A 121 8.50 18.65 6.66
CA ILE A 121 8.42 20.11 6.77
C ILE A 121 8.31 20.58 8.23
N GLY A 122 8.36 19.67 9.22
CA GLY A 122 8.14 19.99 10.62
C GLY A 122 6.66 20.21 10.96
N GLU A 123 6.39 20.63 12.20
CA GLU A 123 5.02 20.72 12.73
C GLU A 123 4.41 22.12 12.69
N ALA A 124 5.15 23.15 12.29
CA ALA A 124 4.79 24.56 12.47
C ALA A 124 3.69 25.09 11.52
N TYR A 125 2.99 24.23 10.79
CA TYR A 125 1.95 24.62 9.83
C TYR A 125 0.56 24.73 10.47
N ARG A 126 -0.36 25.42 9.78
CA ARG A 126 -1.76 25.56 10.20
C ARG A 126 -2.57 24.33 9.83
N ARG A 127 -3.55 23.98 10.66
CA ARG A 127 -4.44 22.83 10.45
C ARG A 127 -5.90 23.22 10.56
N ILE A 128 -6.69 22.77 9.59
CA ILE A 128 -8.14 22.81 9.58
C ILE A 128 -8.61 21.39 9.92
N ARG A 129 -9.01 21.23 11.18
CA ARG A 129 -9.42 19.96 11.77
C ARG A 129 -10.91 19.76 11.50
N LEU A 130 -11.24 18.82 10.62
CA LEU A 130 -12.61 18.56 10.17
C LEU A 130 -13.17 17.36 10.94
N GLY A 131 -14.04 17.62 11.92
CA GLY A 131 -14.56 16.60 12.82
C GLY A 131 -15.37 15.54 12.10
N ILE A 132 -14.91 14.29 12.19
CA ILE A 132 -15.61 13.10 11.69
C ILE A 132 -16.14 12.23 12.81
N GLY A 133 -15.75 12.47 14.07
CA GLY A 133 -16.08 11.63 15.22
C GLY A 133 -15.19 10.41 15.37
N HIS A 134 -15.30 9.72 16.51
CA HIS A 134 -14.50 8.54 16.83
C HIS A 134 -15.39 7.30 16.90
N PRO A 135 -14.99 6.13 16.35
CA PRO A 135 -15.79 4.90 16.37
C PRO A 135 -15.81 4.19 17.75
N GLY A 136 -15.62 4.94 18.84
CA GLY A 136 -15.48 4.46 20.21
C GLY A 136 -14.13 3.79 20.48
N HIS A 137 -13.80 2.72 19.76
CA HIS A 137 -12.57 1.96 19.97
C HIS A 137 -11.52 2.22 18.90
N LYS A 138 -10.26 2.39 19.34
CA LYS A 138 -9.10 2.68 18.48
C LYS A 138 -8.93 1.66 17.33
N ASP A 139 -9.28 0.40 17.55
CA ASP A 139 -9.08 -0.69 16.58
C ASP A 139 -10.09 -0.65 15.43
N ARG A 140 -11.17 0.14 15.57
CA ARG A 140 -12.13 0.43 14.50
C ARG A 140 -11.76 1.66 13.68
N VAL A 141 -10.76 2.44 14.11
CA VAL A 141 -10.41 3.72 13.48
C VAL A 141 -10.02 3.51 12.01
N ALA A 142 -9.18 2.52 11.69
CA ALA A 142 -8.75 2.29 10.31
C ALA A 142 -9.94 2.00 9.39
N GLY A 143 -10.83 1.08 9.78
CA GLY A 143 -12.05 0.79 9.00
C GLY A 143 -13.02 1.97 8.96
N TYR A 144 -13.12 2.73 10.04
CA TYR A 144 -13.99 3.90 10.14
C TYR A 144 -13.55 5.02 9.17
N VAL A 145 -12.27 5.41 9.21
CA VAL A 145 -11.77 6.48 8.34
C VAL A 145 -11.76 6.05 6.87
N LEU A 146 -11.52 4.77 6.58
CA LEU A 146 -11.53 4.20 5.23
C LEU A 146 -12.92 3.77 4.74
N SER A 147 -13.98 4.14 5.44
CA SER A 147 -15.37 3.90 5.00
C SER A 147 -16.02 5.21 4.56
N ASP A 148 -16.94 5.08 3.59
CA ASP A 148 -17.73 6.20 3.09
C ASP A 148 -18.57 6.86 4.20
N PHE A 149 -18.78 8.18 4.06
CA PHE A 149 -19.79 8.88 4.85
C PHE A 149 -21.16 8.23 4.68
N ALA A 150 -21.86 7.99 5.79
CA ALA A 150 -23.19 7.39 5.74
C ALA A 150 -24.19 8.38 5.12
N LYS A 151 -25.35 7.89 4.67
CA LYS A 151 -26.42 8.78 4.16
C LYS A 151 -26.86 9.82 5.21
N ALA A 152 -26.85 9.44 6.49
CA ALA A 152 -27.16 10.34 7.61
C ALA A 152 -26.10 11.44 7.80
N ASP A 153 -24.89 11.25 7.26
CA ASP A 153 -23.80 12.22 7.39
C ASP A 153 -23.88 13.33 6.34
N GLN A 154 -24.60 13.11 5.24
CA GLN A 154 -24.54 13.96 4.05
C GLN A 154 -24.96 15.40 4.31
N THR A 155 -25.98 15.63 5.15
CA THR A 155 -26.44 16.99 5.46
C THR A 155 -25.37 17.79 6.19
N TRP A 156 -24.83 17.25 7.29
CA TRP A 156 -23.81 17.97 8.06
C TRP A 156 -22.50 18.09 7.27
N LEU A 157 -22.15 17.08 6.47
CA LEU A 157 -20.97 17.09 5.62
C LEU A 157 -21.04 18.22 4.59
N ASP A 158 -22.13 18.30 3.83
CA ASP A 158 -22.33 19.35 2.82
C ASP A 158 -22.35 20.75 3.46
N ASP A 159 -22.95 20.90 4.65
CA ASP A 159 -22.92 22.15 5.41
C ASP A 159 -21.50 22.54 5.87
N VAL A 160 -20.69 21.58 6.31
CA VAL A 160 -19.27 21.81 6.63
C VAL A 160 -18.51 22.24 5.38
N LEU A 161 -18.63 21.51 4.27
CA LEU A 161 -17.90 21.78 3.03
C LEU A 161 -18.26 23.15 2.46
N ARG A 162 -19.56 23.50 2.45
CA ARG A 162 -20.02 24.85 2.09
C ARG A 162 -19.49 25.91 3.04
N GLY A 163 -19.56 25.69 4.34
CA GLY A 163 -19.09 26.66 5.32
C GLY A 163 -17.58 26.90 5.25
N VAL A 164 -16.81 25.85 4.96
CA VAL A 164 -15.36 25.94 4.71
C VAL A 164 -15.10 26.77 3.46
N SER A 165 -15.87 26.56 2.39
CA SER A 165 -15.79 27.33 1.15
C SER A 165 -16.19 28.80 1.35
N ASP A 166 -17.31 29.09 2.02
CA ASP A 166 -17.76 30.45 2.34
C ASP A 166 -16.72 31.22 3.16
N GLY A 167 -16.06 30.52 4.10
CA GLY A 167 -15.03 31.09 4.95
C GLY A 167 -13.65 31.22 4.30
N ALA A 168 -13.44 30.68 3.10
CA ALA A 168 -12.12 30.56 2.48
C ALA A 168 -11.43 31.93 2.32
N ALA A 169 -12.15 32.96 1.86
CA ALA A 169 -11.63 34.32 1.77
C ALA A 169 -11.08 34.84 3.12
N ALA A 170 -11.84 34.66 4.21
CA ALA A 170 -11.40 35.06 5.54
C ALA A 170 -10.17 34.27 6.01
N LEU A 171 -10.12 32.97 5.73
CA LEU A 171 -8.95 32.14 6.07
C LEU A 171 -7.69 32.56 5.29
N ALA A 172 -7.85 32.95 4.03
CA ALA A 172 -6.77 33.48 3.20
C ALA A 172 -6.23 34.81 3.76
N GLY A 173 -7.09 35.64 4.35
CA GLY A 173 -6.71 36.84 5.11
C GLY A 173 -6.28 36.60 6.57
N ASP A 174 -6.06 35.34 6.99
CA ASP A 174 -5.71 34.93 8.36
C ASP A 174 -6.76 35.23 9.46
N ASP A 175 -7.98 35.59 9.07
CA ASP A 175 -9.12 35.75 9.98
C ASP A 175 -9.77 34.41 10.29
N THR A 176 -9.10 33.64 11.16
CA THR A 176 -9.55 32.31 11.60
C THR A 176 -10.87 32.36 12.40
N GLY A 177 -11.21 33.50 12.98
CA GLY A 177 -12.46 33.71 13.71
C GLY A 177 -13.63 33.78 12.74
N ARG A 178 -13.55 34.64 11.73
CA ARG A 178 -14.57 34.76 10.68
C ARG A 178 -14.69 33.49 9.84
N PHE A 179 -13.59 32.80 9.55
CA PHE A 179 -13.62 31.47 8.92
C PHE A 179 -14.45 30.47 9.75
N GLN A 180 -14.15 30.33 11.05
CA GLN A 180 -14.90 29.39 11.91
C GLN A 180 -16.37 29.81 12.08
N ASN A 181 -16.66 31.12 12.08
CA ASN A 181 -18.03 31.63 12.13
C ASN A 181 -18.82 31.28 10.86
N ALA A 182 -18.21 31.37 9.67
CA ALA A 182 -18.84 30.97 8.41
C ALA A 182 -19.25 29.48 8.43
N VAL A 183 -18.35 28.61 8.93
CA VAL A 183 -18.67 27.19 9.14
C VAL A 183 -19.79 27.01 10.16
N ALA A 184 -19.70 27.69 11.31
CA ALA A 184 -20.68 27.57 12.38
C ALA A 184 -22.09 27.96 11.93
N LEU A 185 -22.24 29.04 11.14
CA LEU A 185 -23.53 29.50 10.60
C LEU A 185 -24.23 28.45 9.72
N ARG A 186 -23.47 27.60 9.02
CA ARG A 186 -24.01 26.48 8.24
C ARG A 186 -24.37 25.29 9.12
N THR A 187 -23.48 24.91 10.03
CA THR A 187 -23.63 23.68 10.84
C THR A 187 -24.57 23.83 12.05
N ALA A 188 -24.83 25.06 12.48
CA ALA A 188 -25.70 25.41 13.60
C ALA A 188 -26.39 26.76 13.34
N PRO A 189 -27.30 26.85 12.34
CA PRO A 189 -27.94 28.11 11.99
C PRO A 189 -28.75 28.64 13.18
N PRO A 190 -28.72 29.96 13.45
CA PRO A 190 -29.50 30.55 14.53
C PRO A 190 -30.99 30.27 14.28
N ARG A 191 -31.69 29.77 15.30
CA ARG A 191 -33.15 29.55 15.23
C ARG A 191 -33.83 30.88 14.91
N SER A 192 -34.60 30.92 13.82
CA SER A 192 -35.41 32.08 13.45
C SER A 192 -36.35 32.44 14.60
N SER A 193 -36.22 33.66 15.11
CA SER A 193 -37.10 34.24 16.13
C SER A 193 -38.46 34.60 15.53
N THR A 194 -39.29 33.60 15.24
CA THR A 194 -40.70 33.80 14.88
C THR A 194 -41.51 32.56 15.27
N SER A 195 -41.88 32.45 16.55
CA SER A 195 -43.20 31.95 17.00
C SER A 195 -43.35 32.06 18.52
N SER A 196 -44.23 32.99 18.92
CA SER A 196 -45.10 33.04 20.10
C SER A 196 -44.59 32.56 21.47
N ALA A 197 -44.50 33.54 22.38
CA ALA A 197 -44.34 33.39 23.82
C ALA A 197 -45.44 32.54 24.48
N THR A 198 -45.07 31.81 25.53
CA THR A 198 -45.97 31.29 26.58
C THR A 198 -45.24 31.43 27.94
N PRO A 199 -45.92 31.80 29.04
CA PRO A 199 -45.27 32.40 30.22
C PRO A 199 -44.59 31.37 31.14
N PRO A 200 -43.73 31.83 32.09
CA PRO A 200 -42.91 30.94 32.90
C PRO A 200 -43.74 30.29 34.02
N LYS A 201 -43.55 28.98 34.24
CA LYS A 201 -44.01 28.29 35.45
C LYS A 201 -42.84 28.09 36.42
N ALA A 202 -43.18 28.27 37.69
CA ALA A 202 -42.32 28.54 38.82
C ALA A 202 -41.31 27.43 39.16
N ARG A 203 -40.23 27.88 39.83
CA ARG A 203 -39.23 27.08 40.52
C ARG A 203 -39.87 26.26 41.65
N ASP A 204 -39.49 25.00 41.74
CA ASP A 204 -39.35 24.31 43.02
C ASP A 204 -37.91 23.86 43.19
N THR A 205 -37.31 24.36 44.27
CA THR A 205 -35.98 24.05 44.78
C THR A 205 -36.06 22.89 45.77
N ALA A 206 -35.20 21.90 45.64
CA ALA A 206 -34.74 21.11 46.77
C ALA A 206 -33.31 20.59 46.52
N ASP A 207 -32.43 20.98 47.42
CA ASP A 207 -31.01 20.65 47.57
C ASP A 207 -30.69 19.14 47.57
N LYS A 208 -29.46 18.79 47.16
CA LYS A 208 -28.49 18.20 48.10
C LYS A 208 -27.04 18.24 47.62
N ALA A 209 -26.21 18.58 48.60
CA ALA A 209 -24.79 18.93 48.59
C ALA A 209 -23.81 17.83 48.14
N ALA A 210 -22.62 18.31 47.77
CA ALA A 210 -21.40 17.56 47.49
C ALA A 210 -20.77 16.91 48.75
N THR A 211 -20.02 15.82 48.54
CA THR A 211 -19.13 15.18 49.52
C THR A 211 -17.71 15.06 48.92
N PRO A 212 -16.62 15.34 49.67
CA PRO A 212 -15.24 15.39 49.17
C PRO A 212 -14.56 13.98 49.17
N PRO A 213 -13.34 13.84 48.62
CA PRO A 213 -12.81 12.56 48.13
C PRO A 213 -12.27 11.67 49.25
N GLN A 214 -12.46 10.36 49.13
CA GLN A 214 -11.78 9.36 49.94
C GLN A 214 -10.59 8.78 49.18
N ASP A 215 -9.46 8.83 49.86
CA ASP A 215 -8.18 8.21 49.54
C ASP A 215 -8.34 6.69 49.64
N ASP A 216 -8.07 5.97 48.55
CA ASP A 216 -8.02 4.51 48.53
C ASP A 216 -6.65 4.06 48.03
N THR A 217 -5.82 3.73 49.01
CA THR A 217 -4.51 3.09 48.89
C THR A 217 -4.67 1.68 48.29
N ARG A 218 -4.68 1.60 46.95
CA ARG A 218 -4.46 0.35 46.23
C ARG A 218 -3.32 0.53 45.23
N THR A 219 -2.25 -0.22 45.45
CA THR A 219 -1.07 -0.32 44.57
C THR A 219 -1.52 -0.49 43.12
N PRO A 220 -0.98 0.27 42.15
CA PRO A 220 -1.41 0.18 40.77
C PRO A 220 -1.13 -1.23 40.23
N PRO A 221 -2.08 -1.88 39.53
CA PRO A 221 -1.80 -3.12 38.84
C PRO A 221 -0.71 -2.85 37.78
N SER A 222 0.20 -3.82 37.66
CA SER A 222 1.32 -3.84 36.72
C SER A 222 0.95 -3.27 35.34
N LYS A 223 1.64 -2.20 34.93
CA LYS A 223 1.55 -1.58 33.59
C LYS A 223 1.92 -2.53 32.43
N ALA A 224 2.42 -3.74 32.72
CA ALA A 224 2.79 -4.71 31.70
C ALA A 224 1.56 -5.34 31.01
N GLY A 225 0.46 -5.57 31.73
CA GLY A 225 -0.73 -6.27 31.21
C GLY A 225 -1.48 -5.49 30.13
N GLY A 226 -1.63 -4.17 30.28
CA GLY A 226 -2.34 -3.31 29.32
C GLY A 226 -1.59 -3.13 27.99
N SER A 227 -0.26 -3.14 28.00
CA SER A 227 0.57 -3.04 26.79
C SER A 227 0.51 -4.30 25.92
N LEU A 228 0.49 -5.48 26.56
CA LEU A 228 0.37 -6.77 25.90
C LEU A 228 -1.02 -6.95 25.26
N GLN A 229 -2.10 -6.60 25.97
CA GLN A 229 -3.47 -6.70 25.45
C GLN A 229 -3.72 -5.76 24.26
N MET A 230 -3.11 -4.57 24.27
CA MET A 230 -3.14 -3.62 23.14
C MET A 230 -2.33 -4.10 21.93
N THR A 231 -1.34 -4.97 22.14
CA THR A 231 -0.54 -5.59 21.08
C THR A 231 -1.29 -6.75 20.46
N ALA A 232 -1.91 -7.60 21.28
CA ALA A 232 -2.77 -8.69 20.83
C ALA A 232 -3.89 -8.21 19.90
N GLU A 233 -4.59 -7.13 20.24
CA GLU A 233 -5.69 -6.64 19.39
C GLU A 233 -5.21 -6.08 18.05
N ARG A 234 -4.03 -5.42 18.01
CA ARG A 234 -3.41 -4.97 16.76
C ARG A 234 -3.08 -6.15 15.84
N VAL A 235 -2.57 -7.23 16.41
CA VAL A 235 -2.28 -8.47 15.68
C VAL A 235 -3.56 -9.05 15.09
N ARG A 236 -4.63 -9.18 15.89
CA ARG A 236 -5.93 -9.66 15.41
C ARG A 236 -6.48 -8.78 14.28
N GLY A 237 -6.35 -7.45 14.39
CA GLY A 237 -6.70 -6.50 13.34
C GLY A 237 -5.95 -6.75 12.03
N ALA A 238 -4.64 -7.01 12.10
CA ALA A 238 -3.82 -7.32 10.93
C ALA A 238 -4.28 -8.61 10.23
N PHE A 239 -4.58 -9.68 10.98
CA PHE A 239 -5.13 -10.91 10.41
C PHE A 239 -6.47 -10.67 9.69
N ARG A 240 -7.40 -9.92 10.29
CA ARG A 240 -8.68 -9.59 9.63
C ARG A 240 -8.49 -8.82 8.32
N SER A 241 -7.65 -7.78 8.33
CA SER A 241 -7.38 -6.96 7.13
C SER A 241 -6.70 -7.77 6.03
N GLN A 242 -5.77 -8.65 6.40
CA GLN A 242 -5.08 -9.51 5.44
C GLN A 242 -6.06 -10.54 4.84
N GLY A 243 -6.95 -11.13 5.65
CA GLY A 243 -8.00 -12.04 5.18
C GLY A 243 -8.89 -11.41 4.11
N ILE A 244 -9.38 -10.19 4.35
CA ILE A 244 -10.17 -9.43 3.37
C ILE A 244 -9.39 -9.25 2.06
N SER A 245 -8.09 -8.93 2.15
CA SER A 245 -7.25 -8.75 0.97
C SER A 245 -7.05 -10.06 0.19
N CYS A 246 -6.85 -11.17 0.90
CA CYS A 246 -6.72 -12.50 0.27
C CYS A 246 -8.02 -12.92 -0.43
N ASP A 247 -9.18 -12.72 0.20
CA ASP A 247 -10.48 -13.04 -0.38
C ASP A 247 -10.74 -12.27 -1.68
N MET A 248 -10.54 -10.94 -1.65
CA MET A 248 -10.68 -10.08 -2.83
C MET A 248 -9.76 -10.48 -3.99
N LEU A 249 -8.60 -11.05 -3.69
CA LEU A 249 -7.61 -11.52 -4.66
C LEU A 249 -7.80 -12.99 -5.06
N GLY A 250 -8.93 -13.60 -4.67
CA GLY A 250 -9.36 -14.93 -5.11
C GLY A 250 -8.86 -16.07 -4.22
N SER A 251 -8.71 -15.85 -2.92
CA SER A 251 -8.47 -16.91 -1.93
C SER A 251 -9.51 -16.89 -0.81
N PRO A 252 -10.69 -17.49 -1.03
CA PRO A 252 -11.72 -17.62 0.00
C PRO A 252 -11.25 -18.45 1.21
N PHE A 253 -10.35 -19.42 1.02
CA PHE A 253 -9.80 -20.18 2.15
C PHE A 253 -9.02 -19.28 3.09
N MET A 254 -8.13 -18.44 2.57
CA MET A 254 -7.35 -17.50 3.40
C MET A 254 -8.25 -16.37 3.94
N GLY A 255 -9.25 -15.96 3.16
CA GLY A 255 -10.33 -15.07 3.58
C GLY A 255 -11.09 -15.56 4.81
N ARG A 256 -11.21 -16.88 4.97
CA ARG A 256 -11.79 -17.55 6.14
C ARG A 256 -10.77 -17.81 7.26
N LEU A 257 -9.61 -18.38 6.93
CA LEU A 257 -8.60 -18.80 7.89
C LEU A 257 -8.05 -17.62 8.71
N MET A 258 -7.79 -16.47 8.09
CA MET A 258 -7.18 -15.35 8.81
C MET A 258 -8.12 -14.71 9.84
N PRO A 259 -9.40 -14.40 9.53
CA PRO A 259 -10.36 -13.98 10.55
C PRO A 259 -10.59 -15.04 11.63
N LEU A 260 -10.54 -16.33 11.29
CA LEU A 260 -10.64 -17.42 12.26
C LEU A 260 -9.48 -17.39 13.27
N ILE A 261 -8.24 -17.28 12.78
CA ILE A 261 -7.05 -17.06 13.63
C ILE A 261 -7.22 -15.79 14.46
N ALA A 262 -7.65 -14.68 13.86
CA ALA A 262 -7.87 -13.43 14.59
C ALA A 262 -8.89 -13.59 15.73
N ALA A 263 -9.94 -14.39 15.55
CA ALA A 263 -10.97 -14.60 16.54
C ALA A 263 -10.53 -15.53 17.68
N ARG A 264 -9.74 -16.57 17.37
CA ARG A 264 -9.50 -17.69 18.29
C ARG A 264 -8.08 -17.82 18.81
N LEU A 265 -7.09 -17.14 18.21
CA LEU A 265 -5.71 -17.17 18.69
C LEU A 265 -5.63 -16.73 20.15
N ASP A 266 -4.89 -17.46 20.97
CA ASP A 266 -4.66 -17.15 22.38
C ASP A 266 -3.18 -17.40 22.72
N ASP A 267 -2.81 -17.22 23.99
CA ASP A 267 -1.45 -17.40 24.50
C ASP A 267 -1.20 -18.80 25.10
N THR A 268 -2.10 -19.77 24.85
CA THR A 268 -1.96 -21.13 25.37
C THR A 268 -0.84 -21.94 24.70
N THR A 269 -0.33 -21.46 23.56
CA THR A 269 0.84 -22.02 22.85
C THR A 269 1.95 -20.97 22.78
N ALA A 270 3.23 -21.37 22.75
CA ALA A 270 4.32 -20.41 22.63
C ALA A 270 4.28 -19.63 21.31
N VAL A 271 3.85 -20.30 20.22
CA VAL A 271 3.60 -19.67 18.92
C VAL A 271 2.52 -18.60 19.03
N GLY A 272 1.38 -18.93 19.65
CA GLY A 272 0.27 -17.99 19.83
C GLY A 272 0.67 -16.80 20.71
N ALA A 273 1.35 -17.05 21.83
CA ALA A 273 1.88 -16.01 22.70
C ALA A 273 2.86 -15.09 21.97
N ARG A 274 3.78 -15.65 21.16
CA ARG A 274 4.72 -14.87 20.35
C ARG A 274 4.01 -14.01 19.32
N VAL A 275 3.05 -14.58 18.58
CA VAL A 275 2.30 -13.87 17.55
C VAL A 275 1.49 -12.72 18.16
N LEU A 276 0.82 -12.94 19.29
CA LEU A 276 0.02 -11.92 19.97
C LEU A 276 0.84 -10.80 20.62
N SER A 277 2.08 -11.10 21.04
CA SER A 277 2.98 -10.13 21.67
C SER A 277 3.94 -9.45 20.69
N TRP A 278 3.81 -9.74 19.40
CA TRP A 278 4.76 -9.29 18.39
C TRP A 278 4.87 -7.75 18.34
N PRO A 279 6.08 -7.15 18.42
CA PRO A 279 6.25 -5.71 18.46
C PRO A 279 6.27 -5.05 17.07
N GLY A 280 6.01 -3.74 17.02
CA GLY A 280 6.19 -2.95 15.81
C GLY A 280 4.98 -2.95 14.87
N ASP A 281 5.24 -2.72 13.58
CA ASP A 281 4.21 -2.71 12.53
C ASP A 281 3.95 -4.13 12.02
N ILE A 282 2.77 -4.66 12.36
CA ILE A 282 2.35 -6.04 12.09
C ILE A 282 1.81 -6.19 10.66
N GLY A 283 1.38 -5.09 10.06
CA GLY A 283 0.69 -5.08 8.77
C GLY A 283 1.58 -5.45 7.58
N PRO A 284 0.99 -5.50 6.38
CA PRO A 284 1.69 -5.87 5.15
C PRO A 284 2.83 -4.91 4.76
N ALA A 285 2.77 -3.65 5.21
CA ALA A 285 3.83 -2.65 4.99
C ALA A 285 4.99 -2.75 6.00
N GLY A 286 4.81 -3.52 7.08
CA GLY A 286 5.81 -3.73 8.12
C GLY A 286 6.33 -5.17 8.10
N GLN A 287 5.85 -5.97 9.04
CA GLN A 287 6.41 -7.30 9.30
C GLN A 287 5.57 -8.45 8.75
N SER A 288 4.35 -8.18 8.27
CA SER A 288 3.48 -9.15 7.60
C SER A 288 3.24 -10.43 8.40
N ILE A 289 3.01 -10.32 9.71
CA ILE A 289 2.86 -11.46 10.63
C ILE A 289 1.75 -12.44 10.21
N PRO A 290 0.58 -11.98 9.71
CA PRO A 290 -0.43 -12.90 9.21
C PRO A 290 0.09 -13.84 8.12
N LEU A 291 0.88 -13.31 7.18
CA LEU A 291 1.49 -14.10 6.12
C LEU A 291 2.55 -15.05 6.65
N ARG A 292 3.38 -14.63 7.63
CA ARG A 292 4.40 -15.51 8.25
C ARG A 292 3.77 -16.73 8.90
N LEU A 293 2.76 -16.54 9.75
CA LEU A 293 2.11 -17.67 10.44
C LEU A 293 1.40 -18.59 9.45
N THR A 294 0.60 -18.03 8.54
CA THR A 294 -0.17 -18.84 7.58
C THR A 294 0.71 -19.54 6.55
N GLY A 295 1.83 -18.91 6.15
CA GLY A 295 2.86 -19.55 5.34
C GLY A 295 3.55 -20.70 6.09
N ALA A 296 3.87 -20.51 7.37
CA ALA A 296 4.47 -21.58 8.19
C ALA A 296 3.54 -22.81 8.32
N LEU A 297 2.23 -22.57 8.54
CA LEU A 297 1.22 -23.63 8.59
C LEU A 297 1.06 -24.32 7.22
N HIS A 298 1.06 -23.56 6.13
CA HIS A 298 1.00 -24.13 4.78
C HIS A 298 2.27 -24.94 4.45
N GLY A 299 3.44 -24.52 4.93
CA GLY A 299 4.68 -25.30 4.81
C GLY A 299 4.54 -26.71 5.40
N LEU A 300 3.95 -26.84 6.60
CA LEU A 300 3.66 -28.14 7.22
C LEU A 300 2.73 -29.00 6.35
N VAL A 301 1.73 -28.39 5.72
CA VAL A 301 0.80 -29.09 4.81
C VAL A 301 1.51 -29.57 3.55
N LEU A 302 2.36 -28.73 2.95
CA LEU A 302 3.09 -29.06 1.72
C LEU A 302 4.08 -30.22 1.90
N GLU A 303 4.68 -30.33 3.07
CA GLU A 303 5.57 -31.45 3.42
C GLU A 303 4.82 -32.67 3.99
N GLY A 304 3.53 -32.55 4.28
CA GLY A 304 2.75 -33.61 4.90
C GLY A 304 3.17 -33.92 6.34
N LEU A 305 3.63 -32.92 7.10
CA LEU A 305 4.14 -33.11 8.46
C LEU A 305 3.07 -33.06 9.54
N ASP A 306 1.87 -32.57 9.23
CA ASP A 306 0.74 -32.52 10.16
C ASP A 306 -0.53 -33.04 9.47
N ASP A 307 -0.90 -34.28 9.79
CA ASP A 307 -2.06 -34.96 9.20
C ASP A 307 -3.38 -34.18 9.41
N ALA A 308 -3.52 -33.49 10.54
CA ALA A 308 -4.73 -32.71 10.84
C ALA A 308 -4.82 -31.45 9.97
N LEU A 309 -3.71 -30.74 9.75
CA LEU A 309 -3.68 -29.64 8.79
C LEU A 309 -3.93 -30.14 7.36
N VAL A 310 -3.30 -31.24 6.95
CA VAL A 310 -3.51 -31.84 5.61
C VAL A 310 -4.99 -32.19 5.39
N ALA A 311 -5.66 -32.76 6.40
CA ALA A 311 -7.07 -33.13 6.32
C ALA A 311 -8.04 -31.93 6.33
N THR A 312 -7.58 -30.73 6.69
CA THR A 312 -8.44 -29.54 6.86
C THR A 312 -8.16 -28.43 5.84
N TYR A 313 -7.01 -28.45 5.18
CA TYR A 313 -6.65 -27.52 4.11
C TYR A 313 -7.26 -27.96 2.77
N PRO A 314 -7.44 -27.01 1.81
CA PRO A 314 -7.91 -27.31 0.47
C PRO A 314 -7.14 -28.47 -0.18
N PRO A 315 -7.83 -29.36 -0.91
CA PRO A 315 -9.22 -29.27 -1.37
C PRO A 315 -10.28 -29.70 -0.34
N ASN A 316 -9.88 -30.08 0.88
CA ASN A 316 -10.82 -30.51 1.90
C ASN A 316 -11.67 -29.33 2.42
N ALA A 317 -12.93 -29.61 2.75
CA ALA A 317 -13.85 -28.64 3.33
C ALA A 317 -14.32 -29.15 4.70
N VAL A 318 -14.03 -28.38 5.74
CA VAL A 318 -14.41 -28.67 7.13
C VAL A 318 -15.03 -27.44 7.78
N ASP A 319 -15.72 -27.60 8.90
CA ASP A 319 -16.23 -26.50 9.73
C ASP A 319 -15.11 -25.73 10.46
N ASP A 320 -15.43 -24.56 11.02
CA ASP A 320 -14.46 -23.67 11.68
C ASP A 320 -13.83 -24.28 12.95
N ASP A 321 -14.57 -25.12 13.67
CA ASP A 321 -14.08 -25.75 14.90
C ASP A 321 -13.05 -26.83 14.57
N THR A 322 -13.30 -27.60 13.51
CA THR A 322 -12.37 -28.61 13.01
C THR A 322 -11.11 -27.96 12.44
N LEU A 323 -11.23 -26.91 11.62
CA LEU A 323 -10.07 -26.17 11.10
C LEU A 323 -9.25 -25.53 12.23
N TRP A 324 -9.91 -24.90 13.20
CA TRP A 324 -9.21 -24.28 14.33
C TRP A 324 -8.48 -25.31 15.21
N ARG A 325 -9.10 -26.47 15.49
CA ARG A 325 -8.43 -27.55 16.24
C ARG A 325 -7.16 -28.03 15.55
N ALA A 326 -7.17 -28.13 14.21
CA ALA A 326 -5.97 -28.49 13.46
C ALA A 326 -4.88 -27.41 13.57
N VAL A 327 -5.22 -26.13 13.37
CA VAL A 327 -4.30 -24.98 13.49
C VAL A 327 -3.71 -24.88 14.89
N HIS A 328 -4.55 -24.91 15.93
CA HIS A 328 -4.12 -24.84 17.32
C HIS A 328 -3.22 -26.02 17.69
N GLY A 329 -3.62 -27.24 17.33
CA GLY A 329 -2.82 -28.43 17.56
C GLY A 329 -1.45 -28.38 16.87
N ALA A 330 -1.38 -27.84 15.64
CA ALA A 330 -0.13 -27.69 14.92
C ALA A 330 0.82 -26.68 15.59
N MET A 331 0.28 -25.59 16.16
CA MET A 331 1.06 -24.62 16.95
C MET A 331 1.74 -25.27 18.17
N THR A 332 1.11 -26.28 18.77
CA THR A 332 1.71 -27.07 19.87
C THR A 332 2.71 -28.11 19.36
N ARG A 333 2.32 -28.93 18.36
CA ARG A 333 3.15 -30.05 17.88
C ARG A 333 4.43 -29.60 17.16
N HIS A 334 4.36 -28.48 16.44
CA HIS A 334 5.44 -27.99 15.59
C HIS A 334 6.02 -26.66 16.07
N GLU A 335 5.95 -26.39 17.39
CA GLU A 335 6.35 -25.13 18.01
C GLU A 335 7.73 -24.64 17.53
N ALA A 336 8.78 -25.44 17.69
CA ALA A 336 10.15 -25.03 17.34
C ALA A 336 10.29 -24.64 15.86
N ARG A 337 9.65 -25.38 14.96
CA ARG A 337 9.68 -25.12 13.52
C ARG A 337 8.91 -23.85 13.17
N LEU A 338 7.71 -23.67 13.72
CA LEU A 338 6.89 -22.48 13.49
C LEU A 338 7.58 -21.22 14.05
N MET A 339 8.24 -21.33 15.21
CA MET A 339 9.02 -20.24 15.80
C MET A 339 10.17 -19.83 14.88
N ALA A 340 10.95 -20.79 14.38
CA ALA A 340 12.04 -20.50 13.44
C ALA A 340 11.53 -19.88 12.12
N TRP A 341 10.38 -20.35 11.62
CA TRP A 341 9.76 -19.81 10.41
C TRP A 341 9.30 -18.36 10.60
N LEU A 342 8.72 -18.04 11.75
CA LEU A 342 8.22 -16.69 12.05
C LEU A 342 9.32 -15.63 12.02
N ASP A 343 10.59 -15.98 12.23
CA ASP A 343 11.72 -15.06 12.10
C ASP A 343 12.01 -14.63 10.65
N GLN A 344 11.52 -15.39 9.68
CA GLN A 344 11.77 -15.17 8.26
C GLN A 344 10.72 -14.21 7.66
N PHE A 345 11.16 -13.26 6.83
CA PHE A 345 10.26 -12.36 6.12
C PHE A 345 9.48 -13.08 5.01
N PRO A 346 8.22 -12.72 4.73
CA PRO A 346 7.57 -13.19 3.52
C PRO A 346 8.32 -12.71 2.29
N GLN A 347 8.57 -13.62 1.35
CA GLN A 347 9.14 -13.31 0.06
C GLN A 347 8.31 -14.02 -0.99
N THR A 348 7.83 -13.24 -1.96
CA THR A 348 6.89 -13.74 -2.97
C THR A 348 7.51 -13.55 -4.34
N ASN A 349 7.47 -14.62 -5.16
CA ASN A 349 7.93 -14.61 -6.53
C ASN A 349 6.76 -15.02 -7.44
N GLU A 350 6.14 -14.03 -8.08
CA GLU A 350 4.95 -14.25 -8.92
C GLU A 350 5.37 -14.61 -10.34
N VAL A 351 5.43 -15.91 -10.64
CA VAL A 351 5.78 -16.48 -11.95
C VAL A 351 4.87 -15.94 -13.06
N ARG A 352 3.60 -15.64 -12.75
CA ARG A 352 2.65 -15.13 -13.75
C ARG A 352 3.01 -13.76 -14.30
N ARG A 353 3.92 -13.01 -13.65
CA ARG A 353 4.44 -11.73 -14.19
C ARG A 353 5.17 -11.92 -15.53
N ALA A 354 5.73 -13.11 -15.78
CA ALA A 354 6.31 -13.46 -17.07
C ALA A 354 5.31 -13.37 -18.24
N ALA A 355 3.99 -13.49 -17.98
CA ALA A 355 2.96 -13.33 -19.01
C ALA A 355 2.91 -11.91 -19.61
N ALA A 356 3.35 -10.89 -18.86
CA ALA A 356 3.49 -9.53 -19.35
C ALA A 356 4.87 -9.30 -19.99
N LEU A 357 5.94 -9.90 -19.44
CA LEU A 357 7.31 -9.71 -19.92
C LEU A 357 7.57 -10.38 -21.27
N LEU A 358 7.08 -11.59 -21.48
CA LEU A 358 7.32 -12.37 -22.70
C LEU A 358 6.88 -11.65 -23.98
N PRO A 359 5.67 -11.05 -24.07
CA PRO A 359 5.27 -10.23 -25.21
C PRO A 359 6.23 -9.06 -25.51
N ALA A 360 6.76 -8.40 -24.49
CA ALA A 360 7.72 -7.32 -24.68
C ALA A 360 9.08 -7.82 -25.17
N LEU A 361 9.49 -9.02 -24.76
CA LEU A 361 10.70 -9.66 -25.27
C LEU A 361 10.53 -10.17 -26.70
N TRP A 362 9.36 -10.69 -27.09
CA TRP A 362 9.06 -11.01 -28.48
C TRP A 362 9.07 -9.75 -29.36
N HIS A 363 8.56 -8.63 -28.85
CA HIS A 363 8.67 -7.35 -29.53
C HIS A 363 10.14 -6.95 -29.76
N LEU A 364 10.97 -7.04 -28.72
CA LEU A 364 12.38 -6.71 -28.80
C LEU A 364 13.15 -7.65 -29.74
N ASP A 365 12.85 -8.94 -29.72
CA ASP A 365 13.43 -9.92 -30.66
C ASP A 365 13.03 -9.62 -32.11
N ASP A 366 11.78 -9.22 -32.36
CA ASP A 366 11.31 -8.82 -33.70
C ASP A 366 12.02 -7.56 -34.22
N VAL A 367 12.33 -6.61 -33.32
CA VAL A 367 13.02 -5.36 -33.67
C VAL A 367 14.51 -5.57 -33.92
N TYR A 368 15.19 -6.40 -33.11
CA TYR A 368 16.65 -6.50 -33.11
C TYR A 368 17.18 -7.82 -33.67
N GLY A 369 16.51 -8.95 -33.44
CA GLY A 369 16.96 -10.28 -33.84
C GLY A 369 18.31 -10.70 -33.23
N LEU A 370 18.66 -10.16 -32.06
CA LEU A 370 19.93 -10.41 -31.38
C LEU A 370 19.72 -11.34 -30.18
N PRO A 371 20.71 -12.19 -29.82
CA PRO A 371 20.62 -12.97 -28.60
C PRO A 371 20.55 -12.06 -27.36
N LEU A 372 19.81 -12.52 -26.36
CA LEU A 372 19.45 -11.74 -25.18
C LEU A 372 20.40 -11.98 -24.01
N ILE A 373 20.69 -10.90 -23.28
CA ILE A 373 21.25 -10.92 -21.93
C ILE A 373 20.15 -10.43 -20.98
N LEU A 374 19.74 -11.26 -20.04
CA LEU A 374 18.69 -10.91 -19.06
C LEU A 374 19.33 -10.46 -17.73
N SER A 375 18.84 -9.36 -17.16
CA SER A 375 19.32 -8.84 -15.87
C SER A 375 18.16 -8.34 -15.02
N GLU A 376 17.84 -9.08 -13.95
CA GLU A 376 16.71 -8.75 -13.06
C GLU A 376 17.19 -8.04 -11.79
N ALA A 377 16.68 -6.83 -11.54
CA ALA A 377 16.92 -6.12 -10.29
C ALA A 377 15.74 -6.32 -9.32
N GLY A 378 16.05 -6.77 -8.10
CA GLY A 378 15.04 -7.18 -7.10
C GLY A 378 14.41 -8.52 -7.45
N ALA A 379 15.25 -9.49 -7.82
CA ALA A 379 14.83 -10.76 -8.39
C ALA A 379 14.22 -11.74 -7.36
N SER A 380 14.31 -11.46 -6.06
CA SER A 380 14.00 -12.41 -4.99
C SER A 380 14.72 -13.76 -5.19
N ALA A 381 14.04 -14.79 -5.69
CA ALA A 381 14.61 -16.10 -6.05
C ALA A 381 14.96 -16.28 -7.54
N GLY A 382 14.76 -15.26 -8.38
CA GLY A 382 15.12 -15.29 -9.80
C GLY A 382 14.25 -16.23 -10.64
N LEU A 383 13.04 -16.60 -10.22
CA LEU A 383 12.19 -17.53 -10.99
C LEU A 383 11.86 -16.99 -12.39
N ASN A 384 11.74 -15.66 -12.56
CA ASN A 384 11.49 -15.05 -13.86
C ASN A 384 12.75 -14.90 -14.73
N LEU A 385 13.96 -15.17 -14.22
CA LEU A 385 15.18 -15.25 -15.06
C LEU A 385 15.08 -16.37 -16.09
N SER A 386 14.19 -17.34 -15.89
CA SER A 386 13.94 -18.49 -16.77
C SER A 386 12.74 -18.32 -17.70
N LEU A 387 12.24 -17.09 -17.88
CA LEU A 387 11.03 -16.84 -18.67
C LEU A 387 11.11 -17.31 -20.14
N ASP A 388 12.30 -17.43 -20.73
CA ASP A 388 12.52 -17.94 -22.09
C ASP A 388 12.21 -19.43 -22.20
N ARG A 389 12.18 -20.11 -21.06
CA ARG A 389 11.83 -21.53 -20.93
C ARG A 389 10.35 -21.73 -20.62
N PHE A 390 9.56 -20.66 -20.45
CA PHE A 390 8.13 -20.75 -20.16
C PHE A 390 7.32 -20.78 -21.46
N ARG A 391 6.11 -21.33 -21.37
CA ARG A 391 5.13 -21.31 -22.45
C ARG A 391 4.05 -20.28 -22.14
N LEU A 392 3.73 -19.42 -23.10
CA LEU A 392 2.66 -18.43 -22.98
C LEU A 392 1.63 -18.61 -24.10
N GLN A 393 0.37 -18.79 -23.74
CA GLN A 393 -0.76 -18.70 -24.64
C GLN A 393 -1.12 -17.22 -24.85
N ALA A 394 -0.82 -16.70 -26.04
CA ALA A 394 -1.34 -15.43 -26.53
C ALA A 394 -2.71 -15.63 -27.21
N PRO A 395 -3.44 -14.56 -27.61
CA PRO A 395 -4.78 -14.70 -28.22
C PRO A 395 -4.85 -15.66 -29.40
N ASP A 396 -3.89 -15.57 -30.31
CA ASP A 396 -3.94 -16.28 -31.60
C ASP A 396 -3.01 -17.50 -31.65
N GLU A 397 -1.96 -17.53 -30.82
CA GLU A 397 -0.95 -18.60 -30.83
C GLU A 397 -0.25 -18.75 -29.48
N ALA A 398 0.46 -19.87 -29.29
CA ALA A 398 1.28 -20.11 -28.11
C ALA A 398 2.77 -19.99 -28.45
N GLY A 399 3.52 -19.29 -27.61
CA GLY A 399 4.98 -19.15 -27.72
C GLY A 399 5.74 -19.88 -26.63
N GLY A 400 7.03 -20.14 -26.88
CA GLY A 400 7.94 -20.85 -25.99
C GLY A 400 7.93 -22.38 -26.18
N PRO A 401 8.73 -23.12 -25.38
CA PRO A 401 8.85 -24.58 -25.49
C PRO A 401 7.50 -25.28 -25.27
N ALA A 402 7.23 -26.35 -26.01
CA ALA A 402 5.97 -27.09 -25.90
C ALA A 402 5.89 -27.98 -24.66
N ASP A 403 7.05 -28.41 -24.16
CA ASP A 403 7.27 -29.29 -23.02
C ASP A 403 7.60 -28.53 -21.72
N SER A 404 7.52 -27.20 -21.73
CA SER A 404 7.73 -26.37 -20.54
C SER A 404 6.78 -26.77 -19.41
N PRO A 405 7.24 -27.07 -18.18
CA PRO A 405 6.34 -27.27 -17.03
C PRO A 405 5.59 -26.00 -16.59
N VAL A 406 5.91 -24.83 -17.16
CA VAL A 406 5.26 -23.55 -16.87
C VAL A 406 4.43 -23.13 -18.09
N HIS A 407 3.11 -23.27 -17.98
CA HIS A 407 2.14 -22.85 -18.99
C HIS A 407 1.32 -21.67 -18.50
N LEU A 408 1.54 -20.50 -19.07
CA LEU A 408 0.83 -19.26 -18.77
C LEU A 408 -0.30 -19.07 -19.78
N ALA A 409 -1.52 -18.85 -19.30
CA ALA A 409 -2.70 -18.58 -20.12
C ALA A 409 -3.51 -17.42 -19.53
N PRO A 410 -3.00 -16.17 -19.64
CA PRO A 410 -3.71 -15.01 -19.12
C PRO A 410 -5.00 -14.74 -19.92
N GLN A 411 -5.96 -14.09 -19.28
CA GLN A 411 -7.02 -13.44 -20.04
C GLN A 411 -6.42 -12.22 -20.74
N TRP A 412 -6.57 -12.16 -22.06
CA TRP A 412 -6.04 -11.09 -22.88
C TRP A 412 -7.15 -10.12 -23.31
N ARG A 413 -6.84 -8.82 -23.34
CA ARG A 413 -7.71 -7.77 -23.90
C ARG A 413 -6.86 -6.79 -24.69
N GLY A 414 -7.36 -6.36 -25.85
CA GLY A 414 -6.64 -5.48 -26.78
C GLY A 414 -5.98 -6.25 -27.92
N THR A 415 -5.07 -5.58 -28.63
CA THR A 415 -4.36 -6.16 -29.78
C THR A 415 -3.49 -7.33 -29.36
N ALA A 416 -3.43 -8.36 -30.21
CA ALA A 416 -2.53 -9.49 -30.01
C ALA A 416 -1.06 -9.01 -29.97
N PRO A 417 -0.19 -9.68 -29.20
CA PRO A 417 1.22 -9.34 -29.15
C PRO A 417 1.93 -9.71 -30.47
N PRO A 418 3.16 -9.23 -30.69
CA PRO A 418 3.99 -9.70 -31.81
C PRO A 418 4.14 -11.22 -31.81
N ARG A 419 4.38 -11.77 -33.01
CA ARG A 419 4.40 -13.22 -33.25
C ARG A 419 5.23 -13.97 -32.22
N ALA A 420 4.59 -14.93 -31.56
CA ALA A 420 5.15 -15.71 -30.47
C ALA A 420 6.29 -16.61 -30.98
N ARG A 421 7.38 -16.71 -30.23
CA ARG A 421 8.60 -17.40 -30.68
C ARG A 421 9.50 -17.83 -29.53
N THR A 422 10.46 -18.69 -29.85
CA THR A 422 11.54 -19.09 -28.93
C THR A 422 12.57 -17.97 -28.82
N LEU A 423 12.86 -17.54 -27.59
CA LEU A 423 13.87 -16.53 -27.32
C LEU A 423 15.25 -17.18 -27.18
N HIS A 424 16.29 -16.56 -27.73
CA HIS A 424 17.66 -17.02 -27.57
C HIS A 424 18.38 -16.22 -26.46
N VAL A 425 18.31 -16.71 -25.22
CA VAL A 425 18.99 -16.09 -24.07
C VAL A 425 20.38 -16.70 -23.88
N THR A 426 21.43 -15.89 -24.02
CA THR A 426 22.83 -16.35 -23.88
C THR A 426 23.41 -16.13 -22.49
N ASP A 427 22.85 -15.21 -21.70
CA ASP A 427 23.27 -15.01 -20.31
C ASP A 427 22.11 -14.45 -19.47
N ARG A 428 22.11 -14.74 -18.16
CA ARG A 428 21.11 -14.25 -17.22
C ARG A 428 21.71 -14.09 -15.83
N ALA A 429 21.34 -13.02 -15.15
CA ALA A 429 21.72 -12.81 -13.76
C ALA A 429 20.68 -11.96 -13.03
N GLY A 430 20.53 -12.16 -11.72
CA GLY A 430 19.65 -11.35 -10.89
C GLY A 430 20.35 -10.89 -9.62
N VAL A 431 19.80 -9.85 -9.00
CA VAL A 431 20.22 -9.36 -7.68
C VAL A 431 19.02 -9.16 -6.78
N ASP A 432 19.18 -9.50 -5.51
CA ASP A 432 18.23 -9.17 -4.46
C ASP A 432 18.99 -8.88 -3.16
N ARG A 433 18.40 -8.11 -2.24
CA ARG A 433 19.04 -7.83 -0.95
C ARG A 433 19.10 -9.08 -0.06
N ASN A 434 18.08 -9.93 -0.15
CA ASN A 434 17.98 -11.17 0.63
C ASN A 434 17.52 -12.28 -0.32
N PRO A 435 18.35 -12.73 -1.28
CA PRO A 435 17.92 -13.67 -2.29
C PRO A 435 17.54 -15.02 -1.66
N LEU A 436 16.59 -15.70 -2.28
CA LEU A 436 16.30 -17.11 -2.01
C LEU A 436 16.97 -17.96 -3.08
N ASP A 437 17.52 -19.10 -2.70
CA ASP A 437 18.05 -20.07 -3.65
C ASP A 437 16.95 -21.07 -4.05
N PRO A 438 16.41 -21.03 -5.28
CA PRO A 438 15.38 -21.98 -5.70
C PRO A 438 15.91 -23.43 -5.77
N HIS A 439 17.21 -23.66 -5.72
CA HIS A 439 17.82 -25.00 -5.68
C HIS A 439 17.96 -25.53 -4.25
N ASP A 440 17.89 -24.67 -3.23
CA ASP A 440 17.83 -25.10 -1.84
C ASP A 440 16.40 -25.58 -1.50
N PRO A 441 16.22 -26.81 -0.98
CA PRO A 441 14.90 -27.34 -0.69
C PRO A 441 14.09 -26.52 0.33
N ALA A 442 14.75 -25.87 1.30
CA ALA A 442 14.06 -25.08 2.32
C ALA A 442 13.56 -23.74 1.73
N ASP A 443 14.37 -23.08 0.91
CA ASP A 443 13.97 -21.88 0.19
C ASP A 443 12.90 -22.18 -0.88
N ALA A 444 13.02 -23.30 -1.61
CA ALA A 444 12.00 -23.78 -2.54
C ALA A 444 10.66 -24.02 -1.83
N LEU A 445 10.68 -24.67 -0.66
CA LEU A 445 9.49 -24.83 0.17
C LEU A 445 8.93 -23.48 0.60
N ARG A 446 9.77 -22.53 1.01
CA ARG A 446 9.35 -21.20 1.44
C ARG A 446 8.64 -20.44 0.31
N LEU A 447 9.16 -20.50 -0.92
CA LEU A 447 8.52 -19.92 -2.11
C LEU A 447 7.12 -20.48 -2.33
N MET A 448 6.94 -21.78 -2.14
CA MET A 448 5.64 -22.46 -2.29
C MET A 448 4.69 -22.16 -1.12
N ALA A 449 5.20 -22.14 0.11
CA ALA A 449 4.43 -22.00 1.33
C ALA A 449 3.73 -20.63 1.45
N TYR A 450 4.31 -19.57 0.86
CA TYR A 450 3.68 -18.24 0.80
C TYR A 450 2.63 -18.10 -0.32
N LEU A 451 2.38 -19.13 -1.12
CA LEU A 451 1.22 -19.19 -2.01
C LEU A 451 -0.03 -19.62 -1.25
N TRP A 452 -1.21 -19.22 -1.73
CA TRP A 452 -2.46 -19.59 -1.08
C TRP A 452 -2.86 -21.04 -1.41
N PRO A 453 -3.25 -21.86 -0.42
CA PRO A 453 -3.56 -23.28 -0.61
C PRO A 453 -4.68 -23.57 -1.61
N ASP A 454 -5.64 -22.67 -1.74
CA ASP A 454 -6.78 -22.75 -2.67
C ASP A 454 -6.46 -22.23 -4.08
N GLN A 455 -5.18 -21.98 -4.38
CA GLN A 455 -4.71 -21.62 -5.73
C GLN A 455 -3.71 -22.66 -6.27
N PRO A 456 -4.13 -23.94 -6.44
CA PRO A 456 -3.22 -25.04 -6.81
C PRO A 456 -2.52 -24.82 -8.16
N HIS A 457 -3.14 -24.09 -9.08
CA HIS A 457 -2.52 -23.71 -10.34
C HIS A 457 -1.25 -22.87 -10.14
N ARG A 458 -1.24 -21.94 -9.16
CA ARG A 458 -0.04 -21.14 -8.85
C ARG A 458 1.08 -22.00 -8.30
N LEU A 459 0.73 -22.95 -7.43
CA LEU A 459 1.69 -23.89 -6.87
C LEU A 459 2.33 -24.74 -7.98
N SER A 460 1.53 -25.19 -8.96
CA SER A 460 2.03 -25.89 -10.13
C SER A 460 2.99 -25.04 -10.96
N LEU A 461 2.65 -23.77 -11.22
CA LEU A 461 3.52 -22.84 -11.96
C LEU A 461 4.83 -22.58 -11.22
N THR A 462 4.78 -22.36 -9.90
CA THR A 462 5.98 -22.13 -9.09
C THR A 462 6.87 -23.36 -9.03
N ARG A 463 6.32 -24.58 -8.89
CA ARG A 463 7.09 -25.82 -8.99
C ARG A 463 7.78 -25.98 -10.34
N GLY A 464 7.05 -25.71 -11.43
CA GLY A 464 7.62 -25.73 -12.78
C GLY A 464 8.74 -24.69 -12.94
N ALA A 465 8.55 -23.48 -12.41
CA ALA A 465 9.56 -22.42 -12.48
C ALA A 465 10.81 -22.74 -11.64
N ILE A 466 10.65 -23.36 -10.47
CA ILE A 466 11.75 -23.87 -9.65
C ILE A 466 12.53 -24.95 -10.42
N ALA A 467 11.83 -25.90 -11.06
CA ALA A 467 12.47 -26.94 -11.87
C ALA A 467 13.24 -26.39 -13.08
N LEU A 468 12.82 -25.24 -13.61
CA LEU A 468 13.48 -24.53 -14.71
C LEU A 468 14.46 -23.45 -14.25
N ALA A 469 14.63 -23.24 -12.95
CA ALA A 469 15.33 -22.08 -12.41
C ALA A 469 16.76 -21.96 -12.96
N GLY A 470 17.15 -20.73 -13.24
CA GLY A 470 18.52 -20.38 -13.59
C GLY A 470 19.40 -20.25 -12.35
N PRO A 471 20.56 -19.58 -12.48
CA PRO A 471 21.40 -19.27 -11.33
C PRO A 471 20.65 -18.49 -10.25
N ALA A 472 20.89 -18.82 -8.98
CA ALA A 472 20.36 -18.07 -7.86
C ALA A 472 20.79 -16.59 -7.93
N PRO A 473 19.92 -15.64 -7.57
CA PRO A 473 20.28 -14.22 -7.55
C PRO A 473 21.42 -13.92 -6.56
N GLN A 474 22.23 -12.94 -6.91
CA GLN A 474 23.31 -12.47 -6.05
C GLN A 474 22.75 -11.62 -4.91
N ALA A 475 23.31 -11.77 -3.71
CA ALA A 475 22.99 -10.91 -2.58
C ALA A 475 23.64 -9.53 -2.77
N GLY A 476 22.84 -8.47 -2.83
CA GLY A 476 23.38 -7.11 -3.00
C GLY A 476 22.33 -6.02 -3.20
N ASP A 477 22.81 -4.77 -3.20
CA ASP A 477 22.01 -3.61 -3.62
C ASP A 477 21.91 -3.56 -5.16
N ALA A 478 20.72 -3.24 -5.65
CA ALA A 478 20.42 -3.22 -7.08
C ALA A 478 21.26 -2.20 -7.85
N ALA A 479 21.55 -1.02 -7.30
CA ALA A 479 22.27 0.02 -8.01
C ALA A 479 23.74 -0.34 -8.21
N GLY A 480 24.41 -0.78 -7.14
CA GLY A 480 25.82 -1.21 -7.21
C GLY A 480 25.98 -2.40 -8.17
N TRP A 481 25.07 -3.36 -8.09
CA TRP A 481 25.07 -4.52 -8.98
C TRP A 481 24.82 -4.14 -10.44
N LEU A 482 23.84 -3.28 -10.73
CA LEU A 482 23.56 -2.81 -12.10
C LEU A 482 24.76 -2.05 -12.68
N ALA A 483 25.40 -1.19 -11.90
CA ALA A 483 26.59 -0.46 -12.33
C ALA A 483 27.72 -1.42 -12.76
N ALA A 484 27.98 -2.47 -11.97
CA ALA A 484 28.96 -3.49 -12.31
C ALA A 484 28.52 -4.32 -13.54
N ARG A 485 27.28 -4.82 -13.54
CA ARG A 485 26.74 -5.68 -14.60
C ARG A 485 26.68 -4.99 -15.96
N LEU A 486 26.38 -3.69 -16.00
CA LEU A 486 26.28 -2.87 -17.20
C LEU A 486 27.62 -2.25 -17.64
N SER A 487 28.68 -2.40 -16.84
CA SER A 487 30.04 -2.02 -17.27
C SER A 487 30.64 -3.03 -18.25
N GLY A 488 30.13 -4.28 -18.25
CA GLY A 488 30.53 -5.31 -19.19
C GLY A 488 30.14 -4.99 -20.63
N ALA A 489 31.01 -5.35 -21.58
CA ALA A 489 30.71 -5.25 -23.00
C ALA A 489 30.00 -6.52 -23.47
N TRP A 490 28.83 -6.36 -24.09
CA TRP A 490 28.04 -7.44 -24.68
C TRP A 490 27.93 -7.23 -26.21
N PRO A 491 29.02 -7.49 -26.97
CA PRO A 491 29.00 -7.31 -28.41
C PRO A 491 27.96 -8.22 -29.07
N ASP A 492 27.22 -7.69 -30.03
CA ASP A 492 26.23 -8.43 -30.83
C ASP A 492 25.13 -9.09 -29.99
N ARG A 493 24.71 -8.43 -28.90
CA ARG A 493 23.68 -8.88 -27.96
C ARG A 493 22.77 -7.74 -27.56
N LEU A 494 21.49 -8.04 -27.32
CA LEU A 494 20.57 -7.12 -26.67
C LEU A 494 20.59 -7.36 -25.16
N HIS A 495 21.02 -6.36 -24.40
CA HIS A 495 20.95 -6.40 -22.94
C HIS A 495 19.60 -5.88 -22.47
N VAL A 496 18.83 -6.73 -21.81
CA VAL A 496 17.54 -6.37 -21.19
C VAL A 496 17.70 -6.35 -19.67
N VAL A 497 17.59 -5.14 -19.11
CA VAL A 497 17.42 -4.95 -17.66
C VAL A 497 15.93 -4.92 -17.37
N TYR A 498 15.49 -5.65 -16.34
CA TYR A 498 14.08 -5.62 -15.96
C TYR A 498 13.83 -5.72 -14.47
N THR A 499 12.64 -5.25 -14.07
CA THR A 499 12.14 -5.28 -12.68
C THR A 499 10.68 -5.73 -12.66
N THR A 500 10.28 -6.41 -11.58
CA THR A 500 8.90 -6.86 -11.41
C THR A 500 8.35 -6.54 -10.00
N ILE A 501 7.63 -5.42 -9.87
CA ILE A 501 7.11 -4.91 -8.58
C ILE A 501 8.24 -4.80 -7.55
N ALA A 502 9.42 -4.41 -8.00
CA ALA A 502 10.63 -4.33 -7.17
C ALA A 502 11.08 -2.88 -6.99
N TRP A 503 10.93 -2.06 -8.04
CA TRP A 503 11.46 -0.70 -8.05
C TRP A 503 10.90 0.16 -6.93
N GLN A 504 9.61 0.03 -6.64
CA GLN A 504 8.91 0.76 -5.58
C GLN A 504 9.44 0.48 -4.16
N TYR A 505 10.18 -0.63 -3.97
CA TYR A 505 10.78 -1.00 -2.70
C TYR A 505 12.23 -0.54 -2.54
N PHE A 506 12.86 -0.09 -3.63
CA PHE A 506 14.20 0.48 -3.58
C PHE A 506 14.15 1.86 -2.90
N SER A 507 15.20 2.20 -2.14
CA SER A 507 15.29 3.55 -1.57
C SER A 507 15.45 4.59 -2.68
N PRO A 508 15.08 5.85 -2.45
CA PRO A 508 15.29 6.92 -3.44
C PRO A 508 16.73 7.00 -3.94
N GLU A 509 17.71 6.74 -3.07
CA GLU A 509 19.13 6.70 -3.41
C GLU A 509 19.46 5.54 -4.35
N THR A 510 18.98 4.33 -4.04
CA THR A 510 19.14 3.16 -4.93
C THR A 510 18.45 3.39 -6.28
N GLN A 511 17.23 3.95 -6.30
CA GLN A 511 16.53 4.25 -7.57
C GLN A 511 17.30 5.25 -8.43
N SER A 512 17.80 6.33 -7.82
CA SER A 512 18.59 7.35 -8.51
C SER A 512 19.89 6.78 -9.07
N ALA A 513 20.65 6.03 -8.26
CA ALA A 513 21.90 5.42 -8.68
C ALA A 513 21.71 4.31 -9.74
N ALA A 514 20.68 3.47 -9.61
CA ALA A 514 20.32 2.47 -10.62
C ALA A 514 19.93 3.12 -11.96
N THR A 515 19.16 4.22 -11.90
CA THR A 515 18.81 5.01 -13.09
C THR A 515 20.05 5.55 -13.78
N ALA A 516 20.97 6.15 -13.01
CA ALA A 516 22.24 6.67 -13.55
C ALA A 516 23.09 5.57 -14.20
N ALA A 517 23.15 4.37 -13.61
CA ALA A 517 23.86 3.23 -14.19
C ALA A 517 23.26 2.80 -15.54
N VAL A 518 21.92 2.69 -15.62
CA VAL A 518 21.22 2.35 -16.86
C VAL A 518 21.40 3.44 -17.93
N GLU A 519 21.35 4.71 -17.55
CA GLU A 519 21.53 5.83 -18.48
C GLU A 519 22.95 5.92 -19.02
N ALA A 520 23.96 5.73 -18.15
CA ALA A 520 25.35 5.66 -18.57
C ALA A 520 25.60 4.50 -19.55
N ALA A 521 24.99 3.35 -19.31
CA ALA A 521 25.05 2.20 -20.21
C ALA A 521 24.30 2.45 -21.52
N GLY A 522 23.12 3.08 -21.45
CA GLY A 522 22.35 3.50 -22.61
C GLY A 522 23.13 4.45 -23.51
N ALA A 523 23.90 5.38 -22.94
CA ALA A 523 24.76 6.29 -23.72
C ALA A 523 25.88 5.57 -24.51
N ARG A 524 26.25 4.34 -24.10
CA ARG A 524 27.22 3.48 -24.80
C ARG A 524 26.55 2.47 -25.74
N ALA A 525 25.23 2.31 -25.67
CA ALA A 525 24.50 1.34 -26.46
C ALA A 525 24.52 1.70 -27.95
N SER A 526 24.52 0.69 -28.80
CA SER A 526 24.55 0.84 -30.26
C SER A 526 23.45 -0.01 -30.91
N ARG A 527 23.33 0.06 -32.24
CA ARG A 527 22.40 -0.83 -32.97
C ARG A 527 22.79 -2.31 -32.89
N THR A 528 24.07 -2.62 -32.71
CA THR A 528 24.58 -4.00 -32.60
C THR A 528 24.69 -4.48 -31.16
N SER A 529 24.72 -3.55 -30.19
CA SER A 529 24.68 -3.85 -28.75
C SER A 529 23.67 -2.94 -28.04
N PRO A 530 22.36 -3.11 -28.30
CA PRO A 530 21.31 -2.29 -27.70
C PRO A 530 21.10 -2.61 -26.21
N LEU A 531 20.54 -1.64 -25.50
CA LEU A 531 20.09 -1.77 -24.11
C LEU A 531 18.59 -1.49 -24.05
N ALA A 532 17.83 -2.38 -23.43
CA ALA A 532 16.42 -2.20 -23.11
C ALA A 532 16.21 -2.26 -21.59
N LEU A 533 15.32 -1.39 -21.10
CA LEU A 533 14.83 -1.37 -19.73
C LEU A 533 13.34 -1.70 -19.75
N LEU A 534 12.95 -2.82 -19.14
CA LEU A 534 11.58 -3.24 -18.95
C LEU A 534 11.17 -3.13 -17.49
N MET A 535 10.17 -2.31 -17.17
CA MET A 535 9.71 -2.15 -15.80
C MET A 535 8.24 -2.53 -15.71
N LEU A 536 7.95 -3.62 -14.98
CA LEU A 536 6.59 -4.01 -14.60
C LEU A 536 6.35 -3.55 -13.16
N GLU A 537 5.74 -2.39 -12.99
CA GLU A 537 5.61 -1.72 -11.68
C GLU A 537 4.17 -1.30 -11.39
N ALA A 538 3.85 -1.06 -10.12
CA ALA A 538 2.52 -0.57 -9.76
C ALA A 538 2.27 0.80 -10.43
N ASP A 539 1.13 0.93 -11.09
CA ASP A 539 0.74 2.12 -11.86
C ASP A 539 -0.30 2.99 -11.13
N GLY A 540 -0.58 2.67 -9.87
CA GLY A 540 -1.62 3.33 -9.08
C GLY A 540 -3.04 2.93 -9.45
N ALA A 541 -3.25 2.07 -10.45
CA ALA A 541 -4.56 1.52 -10.77
C ALA A 541 -4.99 0.50 -9.71
N ARG A 542 -6.31 0.27 -9.62
CA ARG A 542 -6.92 -0.58 -8.59
C ARG A 542 -6.42 -2.02 -8.63
N ASP A 543 -6.28 -2.58 -9.84
CA ASP A 543 -6.10 -4.01 -10.10
C ASP A 543 -5.07 -4.23 -11.22
N GLY A 544 -3.85 -3.72 -11.07
CA GLY A 544 -2.86 -3.82 -12.14
C GLY A 544 -1.46 -3.35 -11.81
N ALA A 545 -0.59 -3.57 -12.80
CA ALA A 545 0.75 -3.04 -12.88
C ALA A 545 0.99 -2.66 -14.35
N ALA A 546 1.68 -1.54 -14.59
CA ALA A 546 2.03 -1.13 -15.93
C ALA A 546 3.37 -1.77 -16.33
N LEU A 547 3.44 -2.22 -17.57
CA LEU A 547 4.70 -2.57 -18.22
C LEU A 547 5.16 -1.38 -19.07
N SER A 548 6.36 -0.88 -18.80
CA SER A 548 7.01 0.14 -19.60
C SER A 548 8.28 -0.40 -20.23
N LEU A 549 8.57 0.05 -21.46
CA LEU A 549 9.78 -0.28 -22.20
C LEU A 549 10.50 1.02 -22.59
N ARG A 550 11.76 1.15 -22.16
CA ARG A 550 12.69 2.19 -22.62
C ARG A 550 13.86 1.53 -23.31
N ILE A 551 14.25 2.04 -24.46
CA ILE A 551 15.38 1.55 -25.24
C ILE A 551 16.44 2.66 -25.28
N GLY A 552 17.72 2.32 -25.08
CA GLY A 552 18.86 3.22 -25.33
C GLY A 552 18.81 3.83 -26.75
N PRO A 553 19.58 4.89 -27.05
CA PRO A 553 19.28 5.82 -28.13
C PRO A 553 19.16 5.10 -29.47
N THR A 554 17.92 4.86 -29.87
CA THR A 554 17.54 4.58 -31.25
C THR A 554 17.12 5.94 -31.80
N PRO A 555 17.82 6.54 -32.78
CA PRO A 555 17.24 7.68 -33.49
C PRO A 555 15.92 7.24 -34.15
N PRO A 556 14.94 8.14 -34.27
CA PRO A 556 13.54 7.78 -34.49
C PRO A 556 13.38 7.18 -35.89
N ARG A 557 12.74 6.01 -36.00
CA ARG A 557 12.03 5.69 -37.24
C ARG A 557 10.63 6.30 -37.15
N ARG A 558 10.49 7.51 -37.70
CA ARG A 558 9.28 7.84 -38.45
C ARG A 558 9.30 6.97 -39.72
N ALA A 559 8.34 6.07 -39.83
CA ALA A 559 7.74 5.62 -41.08
C ALA A 559 6.34 5.12 -40.73
#